data_AF-A0A2H9P278-F1
#
_entry.id   AF-A0A2H9P278-F1
#
_cell.length_a   1.000
_cell.length_b   1.000
_cell.length_c   1.000
_cell.angle_alpha   90.00
_cell.angle_beta   90.00
_cell.angle_gamma   90.00
#
_symmetry.space_group_name_H-M   'P 1'
#
loop_
_entity.id
_entity.type
_entity.pdbx_description
1 polymer ?
#
loop_
_entity_poly.entity_id
_entity_poly.type
_entity_poly.pdbx_seq_one_letter_code
_entity_poly.pdbx_strand_id
1 'polypeptide(L)'
;MKYVKLFSALAIIMAIVISPTTGVFAQTDVSVAAENTDKQIYKEKQQVREQIKEQRQDLKSKLTDLQNLRNDRLDTNSKIDVVPSLEFSGKVTGWAVIGGQAVPATFDLSGEAGKIGLRGWKITGTATAEIGDRNVLFDLQGHTRGNHVSLKGTTSEFDSVIIHLNGYFAPVTDDAGSFALAFHRSAIVNEQTQIRIPLILVGQVDTTPIGDALPPVSDSVDVSADLTAIFN
;
A
#
# COMPACT_ATOMS: atom_id res chain seq x y z
N MET A 1 7.21 1.90 39.60
CA MET A 1 7.68 3.12 38.89
C MET A 1 8.43 2.73 37.60
N LYS A 2 7.71 2.40 36.51
CA LYS A 2 8.32 2.08 35.19
C LYS A 2 7.43 2.50 33.99
N TYR A 3 6.67 3.59 34.10
CA TYR A 3 5.72 4.02 33.05
C TYR A 3 5.88 5.49 32.60
N VAL A 4 7.07 6.06 32.73
CA VAL A 4 7.32 7.47 32.33
C VAL A 4 7.93 7.58 30.92
N LYS A 5 8.23 6.48 30.22
CA LYS A 5 8.91 6.51 28.90
C LYS A 5 8.04 6.22 27.67
N LEU A 6 6.78 5.80 27.84
CA LEU A 6 5.87 5.49 26.72
C LEU A 6 5.13 6.71 26.15
N PHE A 7 5.18 7.87 26.82
CA PHE A 7 4.61 9.12 26.32
C PHE A 7 5.43 9.77 25.19
N SER A 8 6.56 9.17 24.79
CA SER A 8 7.51 9.82 23.88
C SER A 8 7.37 9.40 22.41
N ALA A 9 6.82 8.23 22.05
CA ALA A 9 6.96 7.73 20.67
C ALA A 9 6.12 8.50 19.64
N LEU A 10 4.93 8.99 20.02
CA LEU A 10 4.13 9.90 19.19
C LEU A 10 4.61 11.37 19.30
N ALA A 11 5.29 11.72 20.39
CA ALA A 11 5.90 13.05 20.59
C ALA A 11 7.29 13.20 19.93
N ILE A 12 8.02 12.10 19.68
CA ILE A 12 9.32 12.07 18.99
C ILE A 12 9.18 12.55 17.54
N ILE A 13 7.99 12.41 16.97
CA ILE A 13 7.63 12.96 15.66
C ILE A 13 7.85 14.48 15.58
N MET A 14 7.78 15.21 16.71
CA MET A 14 7.99 16.67 16.75
C MET A 14 9.43 17.12 17.09
N ALA A 15 10.35 16.24 17.49
CA ALA A 15 11.63 16.66 18.10
C ALA A 15 12.88 16.53 17.20
N ILE A 16 12.77 16.13 15.93
CA ILE A 16 13.92 16.01 15.00
C ILE A 16 13.88 17.16 13.98
N VAL A 17 14.08 18.37 14.47
CA VAL A 17 14.48 19.52 13.65
C VAL A 17 15.75 20.06 14.31
N ILE A 18 16.76 20.38 13.49
CA ILE A 18 18.12 20.85 13.82
C ILE A 18 19.20 19.74 13.74
N SER A 19 19.71 19.48 12.54
CA SER A 19 20.97 20.09 12.07
C SER A 19 21.44 19.48 10.73
N PRO A 20 21.97 20.28 9.80
CA PRO A 20 22.67 19.80 8.62
C PRO A 20 24.17 19.63 8.94
N THR A 21 24.76 18.49 8.62
CA THR A 21 26.23 18.37 8.61
C THR A 21 26.70 17.97 7.22
N THR A 22 27.16 19.00 6.51
CA THR A 22 28.11 18.95 5.40
C THR A 22 29.36 18.16 5.80
N GLY A 23 29.90 17.36 4.88
CA GLY A 23 31.20 16.71 5.02
C GLY A 23 31.96 16.80 3.71
N VAL A 24 32.83 17.80 3.60
CA VAL A 24 33.87 17.93 2.57
C VAL A 24 35.13 17.24 3.11
N PHE A 25 35.83 16.45 2.29
CA PHE A 25 37.18 15.99 2.58
C PHE A 25 38.13 16.31 1.42
N ALA A 26 39.31 16.82 1.79
CA ALA A 26 40.36 17.34 0.93
C ALA A 26 41.48 16.31 0.64
N GLN A 27 41.86 16.25 -0.64
CA GLN A 27 43.20 16.21 -1.28
C GLN A 27 44.40 15.46 -0.65
N THR A 28 45.15 14.72 -1.50
CA THR A 28 46.63 14.62 -1.49
C THR A 28 47.19 14.42 -2.92
N ASP A 29 48.30 15.10 -3.22
CA ASP A 29 48.92 15.37 -4.52
C ASP A 29 49.78 14.25 -5.14
N VAL A 30 49.81 14.12 -6.49
CA VAL A 30 50.98 13.63 -7.27
C VAL A 30 51.05 14.24 -8.70
N SER A 31 52.10 15.04 -8.94
CA SER A 31 52.87 15.26 -10.19
C SER A 31 52.31 16.04 -11.40
N VAL A 32 53.11 17.02 -11.83
CA VAL A 32 52.87 18.12 -12.78
C VAL A 32 52.73 17.70 -14.27
N ALA A 33 52.81 16.40 -14.59
CA ALA A 33 52.49 15.89 -15.94
C ALA A 33 51.01 15.48 -16.10
N ALA A 34 50.28 15.31 -14.99
CA ALA A 34 48.86 14.93 -14.97
C ALA A 34 47.92 16.14 -15.06
N GLU A 35 48.39 17.37 -14.83
CA GLU A 35 47.51 18.55 -14.72
C GLU A 35 46.68 18.86 -15.98
N ASN A 36 47.22 18.60 -17.18
CA ASN A 36 46.48 18.86 -18.42
C ASN A 36 45.44 17.77 -18.71
N THR A 37 45.76 16.52 -18.40
CA THR A 37 44.85 15.38 -18.56
C THR A 37 43.76 15.39 -17.48
N ASP A 38 44.09 15.73 -16.23
CA ASP A 38 43.14 15.85 -15.13
C ASP A 38 42.21 17.05 -15.31
N LYS A 39 42.69 18.19 -15.83
CA LYS A 39 41.81 19.32 -16.19
C LYS A 39 40.83 18.96 -17.31
N GLN A 40 41.23 18.13 -18.28
CA GLN A 40 40.35 17.61 -19.32
C GLN A 40 39.33 16.61 -18.77
N ILE A 41 39.77 15.63 -17.99
CA ILE A 41 38.91 14.63 -17.35
C ILE A 41 37.91 15.30 -16.38
N TYR A 42 38.32 16.36 -15.67
CA TYR A 42 37.46 17.10 -14.77
C TYR A 42 36.37 17.87 -15.51
N LYS A 43 36.71 18.53 -16.63
CA LYS A 43 35.73 19.21 -17.50
C LYS A 43 34.76 18.23 -18.14
N GLU A 44 35.26 17.09 -18.62
CA GLU A 44 34.43 16.04 -19.23
C GLU A 44 33.48 15.41 -18.19
N LYS A 45 33.96 15.12 -16.98
CA LYS A 45 33.10 14.66 -15.86
C LYS A 45 32.05 15.69 -15.45
N GLN A 46 32.36 16.99 -15.50
CA GLN A 46 31.37 18.04 -15.22
C GLN A 46 30.30 18.12 -16.31
N GLN A 47 30.68 18.02 -17.59
CA GLN A 47 29.74 18.00 -18.70
C GLN A 47 28.81 16.78 -18.64
N VAL A 48 29.36 15.59 -18.34
CA VAL A 48 28.56 14.36 -18.16
C VAL A 48 27.60 14.50 -16.97
N ARG A 49 28.02 15.13 -15.87
CA ARG A 49 27.15 15.38 -14.71
C ARG A 49 26.00 16.32 -15.03
N GLU A 50 26.25 17.40 -15.77
CA GLU A 50 25.19 18.31 -16.19
C GLU A 50 24.23 17.63 -17.17
N GLN A 51 24.73 16.84 -18.13
CA GLN A 51 23.89 16.04 -19.02
C GLN A 51 23.02 15.04 -18.25
N ILE A 52 23.57 14.33 -17.25
CA ILE A 52 22.79 13.41 -16.41
C ILE A 52 21.74 14.17 -15.58
N LYS A 53 22.06 15.38 -15.12
CA LYS A 53 21.15 16.22 -14.34
C LYS A 53 19.98 16.71 -15.20
N GLU A 54 20.26 17.16 -16.43
CA GLU A 54 19.26 17.53 -17.42
C GLU A 54 18.37 16.33 -17.79
N GLN A 55 18.97 15.16 -18.07
CA GLN A 55 18.22 13.94 -18.33
C GLN A 55 17.31 13.54 -17.17
N ARG A 56 17.78 13.66 -15.92
CA ARG A 56 16.95 13.40 -14.73
C ARG A 56 15.81 14.41 -14.61
N GLN A 57 16.05 15.67 -14.95
CA GLN A 57 15.03 16.71 -14.90
C GLN A 57 13.96 16.50 -15.98
N ASP A 58 14.37 16.13 -17.20
CA ASP A 58 13.48 15.76 -18.32
C ASP A 58 12.67 14.49 -18.00
N LEU A 59 13.31 13.48 -17.41
CA LEU A 59 12.59 12.29 -16.94
C LEU A 59 11.59 12.64 -15.84
N LYS A 60 11.95 13.54 -14.93
CA LYS A 60 11.05 13.99 -13.87
C LYS A 60 9.87 14.77 -14.43
N SER A 61 10.06 15.69 -15.37
CA SER A 61 8.96 16.41 -16.02
C SER A 61 8.05 15.45 -16.79
N LYS A 62 8.61 14.54 -17.60
CA LYS A 62 7.84 13.50 -18.29
C LYS A 62 7.03 12.62 -17.34
N LEU A 63 7.61 12.24 -16.19
CA LEU A 63 6.89 11.48 -15.17
C LEU A 63 5.73 12.29 -14.57
N THR A 64 5.96 13.59 -14.32
CA THR A 64 4.95 14.51 -13.78
C THR A 64 3.82 14.73 -14.81
N ASP A 65 4.15 14.91 -16.08
CA ASP A 65 3.19 15.06 -17.17
C ASP A 65 2.36 13.79 -17.38
N LEU A 66 2.98 12.61 -17.29
CA LEU A 66 2.28 11.32 -17.32
C LEU A 66 1.37 11.13 -16.11
N GLN A 67 1.78 11.59 -14.92
CA GLN A 67 0.93 11.59 -13.73
C GLN A 67 -0.25 12.55 -13.90
N ASN A 68 -0.03 13.75 -14.43
CA ASN A 68 -1.09 14.72 -14.69
C ASN A 68 -2.08 14.19 -15.74
N LEU A 69 -1.60 13.64 -16.86
CA LEU A 69 -2.44 12.98 -17.87
C LEU A 69 -3.24 11.81 -17.30
N ARG A 70 -2.66 11.05 -16.36
CA ARG A 70 -3.37 9.97 -15.67
C ARG A 70 -4.46 10.52 -14.75
N ASN A 71 -4.18 11.58 -14.01
CA ASN A 71 -5.13 12.22 -13.10
C ASN A 71 -6.28 12.86 -13.89
N ASP A 72 -5.99 13.55 -14.99
CA ASP A 72 -6.97 14.18 -15.88
C ASP A 72 -7.91 13.14 -16.56
N ARG A 73 -7.36 11.96 -16.88
CA ARG A 73 -8.15 10.80 -17.34
C ARG A 73 -8.93 10.09 -16.22
N LEU A 74 -8.52 10.25 -14.97
CA LEU A 74 -9.24 9.70 -13.81
C LEU A 74 -10.37 10.65 -13.37
N ASP A 75 -10.18 11.96 -13.47
CA ASP A 75 -11.19 12.97 -13.16
C ASP A 75 -12.35 12.96 -14.16
N THR A 76 -12.11 12.50 -15.40
CA THR A 76 -13.14 12.28 -16.43
C THR A 76 -13.87 10.93 -16.30
N ASN A 77 -13.39 10.02 -15.45
CA ASN A 77 -14.16 8.85 -15.04
C ASN A 77 -14.96 9.24 -13.80
N SER A 78 -16.24 9.56 -14.02
CA SER A 78 -17.24 9.58 -12.96
C SER A 78 -16.96 8.44 -11.99
N LYS A 79 -16.80 8.80 -10.71
CA LYS A 79 -16.69 7.91 -9.56
C LYS A 79 -17.66 6.75 -9.81
N ILE A 80 -17.16 5.62 -10.33
CA ILE A 80 -18.03 4.54 -10.81
C ILE A 80 -18.87 4.15 -9.61
N ASP A 81 -20.17 4.39 -9.71
CA ASP A 81 -21.10 4.03 -8.66
C ASP A 81 -21.29 2.53 -8.79
N VAL A 82 -20.67 1.80 -7.86
CA VAL A 82 -20.65 0.35 -7.87
C VAL A 82 -21.57 -0.08 -6.77
N VAL A 83 -22.64 -0.76 -7.14
CA VAL A 83 -23.54 -1.39 -6.17
C VAL A 83 -22.76 -2.50 -5.46
N PRO A 84 -22.63 -2.44 -4.12
CA PRO A 84 -21.99 -3.50 -3.35
C PRO A 84 -22.77 -4.81 -3.47
N SER A 85 -22.05 -5.93 -3.55
CA SER A 85 -22.64 -7.26 -3.69
C SER A 85 -22.10 -8.28 -2.68
N LEU A 86 -21.04 -7.92 -1.95
CA LEU A 86 -20.44 -8.73 -0.91
C LEU A 86 -20.20 -7.85 0.33
N GLU A 87 -20.57 -8.37 1.49
CA GLU A 87 -20.09 -7.88 2.78
C GLU A 87 -18.87 -8.70 3.17
N PHE A 88 -17.97 -8.10 3.93
CA PHE A 88 -16.81 -8.77 4.46
C PHE A 88 -16.53 -8.37 5.90
N SER A 89 -16.02 -9.32 6.68
CA SER A 89 -15.54 -9.08 8.03
C SER A 89 -14.35 -9.98 8.32
N GLY A 90 -13.37 -9.49 9.06
CA GLY A 90 -12.25 -10.32 9.47
C GLY A 90 -11.23 -9.58 10.28
N LYS A 91 -10.11 -10.25 10.49
CA LYS A 91 -9.06 -9.78 11.40
C LYS A 91 -7.70 -10.05 10.81
N VAL A 92 -6.84 -9.03 10.84
CA VAL A 92 -5.42 -9.17 10.52
C VAL A 92 -4.57 -8.74 11.71
N THR A 93 -3.51 -9.49 11.97
CA THR A 93 -2.59 -9.26 13.09
C THR A 93 -1.16 -9.28 12.60
N GLY A 94 -0.27 -8.64 13.35
CA GLY A 94 1.15 -8.64 13.04
C GLY A 94 1.89 -7.55 13.79
N TRP A 95 2.70 -6.78 13.07
CA TRP A 95 3.69 -5.90 13.67
C TRP A 95 3.74 -4.52 13.00
N ALA A 96 3.85 -3.49 13.83
CA ALA A 96 4.21 -2.14 13.45
C ALA A 96 5.66 -1.86 13.87
N VAL A 97 6.46 -1.28 12.98
CA VAL A 97 7.87 -0.95 13.30
C VAL A 97 7.96 0.51 13.72
N ILE A 98 8.11 0.75 15.03
CA ILE A 98 8.15 2.08 15.64
C ILE A 98 9.50 2.25 16.34
N GLY A 99 10.29 3.25 15.93
CA GLY A 99 11.60 3.51 16.54
C GLY A 99 12.57 2.32 16.47
N GLY A 100 12.45 1.47 15.44
CA GLY A 100 13.24 0.24 15.28
C GLY A 100 12.76 -0.95 16.12
N GLN A 101 11.66 -0.82 16.85
CA GLN A 101 11.06 -1.91 17.63
C GLN A 101 9.77 -2.40 16.97
N ALA A 102 9.54 -3.72 17.00
CA ALA A 102 8.30 -4.34 16.55
C ALA A 102 7.26 -4.26 17.69
N VAL A 103 6.17 -3.54 17.43
CA VAL A 103 5.03 -3.40 18.33
C VAL A 103 3.88 -4.23 17.78
N PRO A 104 3.19 -5.05 18.58
CA PRO A 104 2.01 -5.79 18.13
C PRO A 104 0.96 -4.85 17.54
N ALA A 105 0.38 -5.25 16.43
CA ALA A 105 -0.66 -4.52 15.74
C ALA A 105 -1.78 -5.46 15.31
N THR A 106 -3.02 -5.06 15.59
CA THR A 106 -4.24 -5.78 15.27
C THR A 106 -5.19 -4.86 14.53
N PHE A 107 -5.83 -5.37 13.48
CA PHE A 107 -6.82 -4.64 12.72
C PHE A 107 -8.05 -5.52 12.52
N ASP A 108 -9.18 -5.05 13.05
CA ASP A 108 -10.49 -5.63 12.76
C ASP A 108 -11.06 -4.90 11.55
N LEU A 109 -11.30 -5.64 10.47
CA LEU A 109 -11.73 -5.15 9.17
C LEU A 109 -13.20 -5.46 8.95
N SER A 110 -13.96 -4.51 8.44
CA SER A 110 -15.34 -4.73 8.01
C SER A 110 -15.69 -3.84 6.83
N GLY A 111 -16.65 -4.24 6.01
CA GLY A 111 -17.15 -3.40 4.95
C GLY A 111 -17.82 -4.16 3.84
N GLU A 112 -17.85 -3.53 2.68
CA GLU A 112 -18.55 -4.00 1.50
C GLU A 112 -17.63 -3.94 0.28
N ALA A 113 -17.87 -4.86 -0.64
CA ALA A 113 -17.19 -4.93 -1.92
C ALA A 113 -18.20 -5.05 -3.07
N GLY A 114 -17.92 -4.34 -4.15
CA GLY A 114 -18.71 -4.36 -5.38
C GLY A 114 -17.82 -4.55 -6.60
N LYS A 115 -18.33 -5.21 -7.63
CA LYS A 115 -17.52 -5.59 -8.80
C LYS A 115 -17.24 -4.40 -9.73
N ILE A 116 -15.98 -4.17 -10.07
CA ILE A 116 -15.55 -3.22 -11.12
C ILE A 116 -15.01 -4.01 -12.31
N GLY A 117 -15.84 -4.17 -13.35
CA GLY A 117 -15.46 -4.87 -14.57
C GLY A 117 -15.16 -6.36 -14.37
N LEU A 118 -14.23 -6.92 -15.16
CA LEU A 118 -14.01 -8.37 -15.23
C LEU A 118 -13.13 -8.94 -14.09
N ARG A 119 -12.23 -8.15 -13.52
CA ARG A 119 -11.17 -8.66 -12.59
C ARG A 119 -10.87 -7.74 -11.41
N GLY A 120 -11.72 -6.74 -11.16
CA GLY A 120 -11.51 -5.79 -10.07
C GLY A 120 -12.72 -5.69 -9.17
N TRP A 121 -12.46 -5.31 -7.92
CA TRP A 121 -13.50 -5.01 -6.94
C TRP A 121 -13.22 -3.63 -6.35
N LYS A 122 -14.28 -2.84 -6.13
CA LYS A 122 -14.25 -1.67 -5.26
C LYS A 122 -14.45 -2.15 -3.84
N ILE A 123 -13.70 -1.59 -2.90
CA ILE A 123 -13.83 -1.90 -1.48
C ILE A 123 -14.09 -0.60 -0.73
N THR A 124 -15.08 -0.61 0.16
CA THR A 124 -15.36 0.45 1.11
C THR A 124 -15.66 -0.17 2.47
N GLY A 125 -15.15 0.41 3.55
CA GLY A 125 -15.34 -0.21 4.86
C GLY A 125 -14.67 0.56 5.97
N THR A 126 -14.43 -0.12 7.08
CA THR A 126 -13.72 0.43 8.23
C THR A 126 -12.65 -0.54 8.72
N ALA A 127 -11.64 0.00 9.38
CA ALA A 127 -10.64 -0.76 10.11
C ALA A 127 -10.44 -0.16 11.49
N THR A 128 -10.69 -0.96 12.53
CA THR A 128 -10.32 -0.60 13.90
C THR A 128 -8.91 -1.11 14.15
N ALA A 129 -7.97 -0.19 14.30
CA ALA A 129 -6.55 -0.46 14.47
C ALA A 129 -6.15 -0.38 15.94
N GLU A 130 -5.72 -1.49 16.52
CA GLU A 130 -5.10 -1.56 17.84
C GLU A 130 -3.58 -1.68 17.68
N ILE A 131 -2.83 -0.66 18.11
CA ILE A 131 -1.37 -0.62 18.03
C ILE A 131 -0.81 -0.26 19.40
N GLY A 132 -0.18 -1.21 20.07
CA GLY A 132 0.18 -1.07 21.48
C GLY A 132 -1.08 -0.84 22.32
N ASP A 133 -1.16 0.30 23.02
CA ASP A 133 -2.27 0.62 23.93
C ASP A 133 -3.29 1.62 23.31
N ARG A 134 -3.33 1.75 21.99
CA ARG A 134 -4.16 2.72 21.28
C ARG A 134 -5.05 2.06 20.25
N ASN A 135 -6.32 2.47 20.23
CA ASN A 135 -7.30 2.08 19.23
C ASN A 135 -7.67 3.29 18.38
N VAL A 136 -7.65 3.13 17.05
CA VAL A 136 -7.98 4.19 16.09
C VAL A 136 -8.89 3.62 15.02
N LEU A 137 -9.99 4.31 14.71
CA LEU A 137 -10.88 3.93 13.62
C LEU A 137 -10.43 4.60 12.32
N PHE A 138 -10.34 3.80 11.25
CA PHE A 138 -10.07 4.27 9.89
C PHE A 138 -11.22 3.93 8.96
N ASP A 139 -11.66 4.92 8.18
CA ASP A 139 -12.56 4.74 7.04
C ASP A 139 -11.73 4.29 5.84
N LEU A 140 -11.96 3.06 5.39
CA LEU A 140 -11.23 2.42 4.30
C LEU A 140 -11.92 2.62 2.96
N GLN A 141 -11.12 2.94 1.94
CA GLN A 141 -11.52 2.92 0.54
C GLN A 141 -10.41 2.32 -0.31
N GLY A 142 -10.76 1.52 -1.30
CA GLY A 142 -9.76 0.92 -2.16
C GLY A 142 -10.32 0.02 -3.23
N HIS A 143 -9.45 -0.84 -3.74
CA HIS A 143 -9.81 -1.78 -4.78
C HIS A 143 -8.94 -3.03 -4.75
N THR A 144 -9.43 -4.08 -5.40
CA THR A 144 -8.63 -5.24 -5.77
C THR A 144 -8.46 -5.31 -7.28
N ARG A 145 -7.38 -5.96 -7.70
CA ARG A 145 -7.14 -6.33 -9.10
C ARG A 145 -6.45 -7.68 -9.13
N GLY A 146 -7.13 -8.70 -9.65
CA GLY A 146 -6.66 -10.07 -9.47
C GLY A 146 -6.61 -10.41 -7.97
N ASN A 147 -5.48 -10.90 -7.49
CA ASN A 147 -5.26 -11.26 -6.08
C ASN A 147 -4.59 -10.14 -5.25
N HIS A 148 -4.35 -8.97 -5.84
CA HIS A 148 -3.76 -7.84 -5.13
C HIS A 148 -4.85 -6.93 -4.56
N VAL A 149 -4.65 -6.46 -3.33
CA VAL A 149 -5.54 -5.53 -2.63
C VAL A 149 -4.78 -4.25 -2.24
N SER A 150 -5.43 -3.12 -2.45
CA SER A 150 -4.90 -1.79 -2.11
C SER A 150 -6.00 -0.98 -1.43
N LEU A 151 -5.85 -0.74 -0.13
CA LEU A 151 -6.77 0.07 0.67
C LEU A 151 -6.04 1.29 1.21
N LYS A 152 -6.71 2.44 1.14
CA LYS A 152 -6.33 3.68 1.79
C LYS A 152 -7.36 3.95 2.89
N GLY A 153 -6.89 4.21 4.10
CA GLY A 153 -7.73 4.60 5.22
C GLY A 153 -7.46 6.01 5.70
N THR A 154 -8.51 6.73 6.05
CA THR A 154 -8.44 8.04 6.69
C THR A 154 -9.12 7.97 8.05
N THR A 155 -8.70 8.81 9.00
CA THR A 155 -9.33 8.87 10.32
C THR A 155 -9.74 10.30 10.62
N SER A 156 -10.84 10.47 11.37
CA SER A 156 -11.28 11.76 11.90
C SER A 156 -10.62 12.13 13.23
N GLU A 157 -9.93 11.17 13.88
CA GLU A 157 -9.26 11.39 15.17
C GLU A 157 -7.97 12.19 15.04
N PHE A 158 -7.28 12.05 13.90
CA PHE A 158 -5.99 12.68 13.66
C PHE A 158 -5.93 13.26 12.25
N ASP A 159 -5.81 14.58 12.17
CA ASP A 159 -5.56 15.25 10.91
C ASP A 159 -4.27 14.76 10.27
N SER A 160 -4.31 14.54 8.96
CA SER A 160 -3.16 14.13 8.15
C SER A 160 -2.56 12.76 8.48
N VAL A 161 -3.24 11.91 9.26
CA VAL A 161 -2.86 10.50 9.42
C VAL A 161 -3.65 9.64 8.44
N ILE A 162 -2.90 8.87 7.66
CA ILE A 162 -3.44 7.97 6.63
C ILE A 162 -2.84 6.60 6.82
N ILE A 163 -3.64 5.56 6.61
CA ILE A 163 -3.16 4.19 6.52
C ILE A 163 -3.18 3.70 5.08
N HIS A 164 -2.12 3.01 4.67
CA HIS A 164 -2.06 2.27 3.43
C HIS A 164 -1.95 0.78 3.76
N LEU A 165 -2.95 0.00 3.36
CA LEU A 165 -2.96 -1.46 3.46
C LEU A 165 -2.81 -2.06 2.06
N ASN A 166 -1.59 -2.48 1.72
CA ASN A 166 -1.25 -3.04 0.41
C ASN A 166 -0.74 -4.46 0.56
N GLY A 167 -1.33 -5.38 -0.19
CA GLY A 167 -1.07 -6.79 0.00
C GLY A 167 -1.72 -7.70 -1.02
N TYR A 168 -1.77 -8.97 -0.66
CA TYR A 168 -2.39 -10.02 -1.46
C TYR A 168 -3.42 -10.78 -0.64
N PHE A 169 -4.33 -11.43 -1.34
CA PHE A 169 -5.27 -12.37 -0.76
C PHE A 169 -5.31 -13.68 -1.55
N ALA A 170 -5.71 -14.76 -0.88
CA ALA A 170 -5.90 -16.07 -1.50
C ALA A 170 -7.11 -16.77 -0.85
N PRO A 171 -7.89 -17.55 -1.61
CA PRO A 171 -8.99 -18.32 -1.03
C PRO A 171 -8.45 -19.35 -0.04
N VAL A 172 -9.17 -19.56 1.06
CA VAL A 172 -8.92 -20.64 2.01
C VAL A 172 -9.50 -21.93 1.45
N THR A 173 -8.73 -23.01 1.49
CA THR A 173 -9.23 -24.33 1.06
C THR A 173 -10.40 -24.76 1.96
N ASP A 174 -11.44 -25.31 1.33
CA ASP A 174 -12.64 -25.85 2.00
C ASP A 174 -13.64 -24.84 2.58
N ASP A 175 -13.42 -23.53 2.35
CA ASP A 175 -14.35 -22.50 2.80
C ASP A 175 -14.62 -21.47 1.68
N ALA A 176 -15.73 -21.69 0.96
CA ALA A 176 -16.21 -20.87 -0.14
C ALA A 176 -16.80 -19.55 0.39
N GLY A 177 -15.93 -18.66 0.84
CA GLY A 177 -16.28 -17.38 1.47
C GLY A 177 -15.11 -16.76 2.21
N SER A 178 -14.08 -17.54 2.51
CA SER A 178 -12.95 -17.13 3.34
C SER A 178 -11.68 -16.89 2.53
N PHE A 179 -10.99 -15.82 2.85
CA PHE A 179 -9.77 -15.39 2.17
C PHE A 179 -8.67 -15.07 3.18
N ALA A 180 -7.52 -15.74 3.02
CA ALA A 180 -6.30 -15.36 3.72
C ALA A 180 -5.76 -14.06 3.14
N LEU A 181 -5.35 -13.13 4.01
CA LEU A 181 -4.83 -11.81 3.68
C LEU A 181 -3.39 -11.67 4.16
N ALA A 182 -2.55 -11.04 3.34
CA ALA A 182 -1.17 -10.71 3.67
C ALA A 182 -0.84 -9.28 3.22
N PHE A 183 -0.76 -8.37 4.19
CA PHE A 183 -0.41 -6.97 4.02
C PHE A 183 1.05 -6.74 4.40
N HIS A 184 1.94 -6.78 3.41
CA HIS A 184 3.40 -6.71 3.64
C HIS A 184 4.04 -5.42 3.09
N ARG A 185 3.27 -4.56 2.40
CA ARG A 185 3.71 -3.24 1.89
C ARG A 185 2.89 -2.11 2.48
N SER A 186 2.48 -2.31 3.73
CA SER A 186 1.56 -1.42 4.42
C SER A 186 2.30 -0.45 5.31
N ALA A 187 1.69 0.71 5.55
CA ALA A 187 2.25 1.70 6.46
C ALA A 187 1.17 2.67 6.95
N ILE A 188 1.37 3.20 8.15
CA ILE A 188 0.70 4.42 8.61
C ILE A 188 1.63 5.58 8.30
N VAL A 189 1.08 6.63 7.70
CA VAL A 189 1.80 7.82 7.28
C VAL A 189 1.15 9.03 7.92
N ASN A 190 1.95 9.86 8.56
CA ASN A 190 1.55 11.21 8.91
C ASN A 190 2.06 12.15 7.81
N GLU A 191 1.15 12.71 7.01
CA GLU A 191 1.49 13.51 5.82
C GLU A 191 2.17 14.84 6.18
N GLN A 192 1.89 15.41 7.35
CA GLN A 192 2.51 16.67 7.77
C GLN A 192 3.99 16.47 8.14
N THR A 193 4.29 15.38 8.85
CA THR A 193 5.62 15.11 9.40
C THR A 193 6.44 14.17 8.53
N GLN A 194 5.83 13.61 7.47
CA GLN A 194 6.42 12.62 6.56
C GLN A 194 6.92 11.36 7.28
N ILE A 195 6.42 11.10 8.49
CA ILE A 195 6.77 9.90 9.23
C ILE A 195 5.95 8.74 8.73
N ARG A 196 6.66 7.64 8.50
CA ARG A 196 6.13 6.39 7.98
C ARG A 196 6.42 5.27 8.97
N ILE A 197 5.36 4.64 9.46
CA ILE A 197 5.41 3.46 10.33
C ILE A 197 5.08 2.23 9.46
N PRO A 198 6.06 1.39 9.11
CA PRO A 198 5.82 0.17 8.35
C PRO A 198 4.95 -0.82 9.13
N LEU A 199 4.07 -1.50 8.40
CA LEU A 199 3.19 -2.54 8.92
C LEU A 199 3.39 -3.84 8.14
N ILE A 200 3.41 -4.95 8.87
CA ILE A 200 3.36 -6.30 8.33
C ILE A 200 2.22 -7.02 9.04
N LEU A 201 1.15 -7.35 8.32
CA LEU A 201 -0.05 -7.94 8.88
C LEU A 201 -0.47 -9.15 8.06
N VAL A 202 -0.97 -10.18 8.73
CA VAL A 202 -1.55 -11.38 8.12
C VAL A 202 -2.83 -11.76 8.86
N GLY A 203 -3.76 -12.38 8.14
CA GLY A 203 -5.00 -12.83 8.76
C GLY A 203 -5.97 -13.37 7.75
N GLN A 204 -7.25 -13.29 8.06
CA GLN A 204 -8.33 -13.81 7.25
C GLN A 204 -9.51 -12.86 7.26
N VAL A 205 -10.24 -12.83 6.14
CA VAL A 205 -11.53 -12.17 6.01
C VAL A 205 -12.52 -13.15 5.41
N ASP A 206 -13.71 -13.15 5.98
CA ASP A 206 -14.85 -13.93 5.53
C ASP A 206 -15.80 -13.01 4.79
N THR A 207 -16.47 -13.53 3.77
CA THR A 207 -17.33 -12.76 2.86
C THR A 207 -18.71 -13.39 2.74
N THR A 208 -19.72 -12.55 2.69
CA THR A 208 -21.13 -12.94 2.57
C THR A 208 -21.80 -12.16 1.45
N PRO A 209 -22.59 -12.80 0.56
CA PRO A 209 -23.37 -12.08 -0.44
C PRO A 209 -24.37 -11.10 0.17
N ILE A 210 -24.50 -9.91 -0.43
CA ILE A 210 -25.53 -8.91 -0.07
C ILE A 210 -26.75 -9.14 -0.96
N GLY A 211 -27.89 -9.50 -0.34
CA GLY A 211 -29.16 -9.80 -1.02
C GLY A 211 -29.51 -11.29 -1.05
N ASP A 212 -30.78 -11.60 -1.38
CA ASP A 212 -31.29 -12.97 -1.37
C ASP A 212 -30.50 -13.88 -2.33
N ALA A 213 -29.98 -14.97 -1.76
CA ALA A 213 -29.38 -16.14 -2.37
C ALA A 213 -29.39 -16.19 -3.92
N LEU A 214 -28.19 -16.21 -4.52
CA LEU A 214 -28.07 -16.84 -5.84
C LEU A 214 -28.58 -18.29 -5.71
N PRO A 215 -29.37 -18.79 -6.68
CA PRO A 215 -29.86 -20.16 -6.64
C PRO A 215 -28.67 -21.12 -6.52
N PRO A 216 -28.82 -22.24 -5.79
CA PRO A 216 -27.75 -23.22 -5.65
C PRO A 216 -27.24 -23.58 -7.05
N VAL A 217 -25.92 -23.52 -7.24
CA VAL A 217 -25.27 -24.17 -8.38
C VAL A 217 -25.59 -25.65 -8.23
N SER A 218 -26.55 -26.13 -9.00
CA SER A 218 -26.83 -27.55 -9.15
C SER A 218 -25.68 -28.18 -9.92
N ASP A 219 -24.63 -28.56 -9.20
CA ASP A 219 -23.65 -29.52 -9.69
C ASP A 219 -24.30 -30.89 -9.76
N SER A 220 -24.89 -31.18 -10.91
CA SER A 220 -24.87 -32.53 -11.52
C SER A 220 -25.44 -32.45 -12.93
N VAL A 221 -24.65 -31.96 -13.89
CA VAL A 221 -24.84 -32.42 -15.27
C VAL A 221 -24.27 -33.83 -15.30
N ASP A 222 -25.16 -34.82 -15.24
CA ASP A 222 -24.81 -36.22 -15.44
C ASP A 222 -24.46 -36.44 -16.92
N VAL A 223 -23.17 -36.23 -17.25
CA VAL A 223 -22.61 -36.39 -18.61
C VAL A 223 -22.68 -37.87 -19.08
N SER A 224 -23.12 -38.79 -18.22
CA SER A 224 -23.24 -40.21 -18.54
C SER A 224 -24.33 -40.51 -19.56
N ALA A 225 -25.39 -39.69 -19.64
CA ALA A 225 -26.52 -39.93 -20.53
C ALA A 225 -26.25 -39.55 -22.00
N ASP A 226 -25.41 -38.54 -22.25
CA ASP A 226 -25.15 -38.03 -23.61
C ASP A 226 -24.11 -38.86 -24.39
N LEU A 227 -23.29 -39.67 -23.71
CA LEU A 227 -22.30 -40.53 -24.38
C LEU A 227 -22.91 -41.82 -24.98
N THR A 228 -24.06 -42.27 -24.50
CA THR A 228 -24.75 -43.45 -25.07
C THR A 228 -25.50 -43.18 -26.36
N ALA A 229 -25.77 -41.91 -26.68
CA ALA A 229 -26.46 -41.52 -27.92
C ALA A 229 -25.52 -41.34 -29.13
N ILE A 230 -24.20 -41.29 -28.89
CA ILE A 230 -23.19 -41.10 -29.95
C ILE A 230 -22.59 -42.45 -30.42
N PHE A 231 -22.72 -43.51 -29.62
CA PHE A 231 -22.09 -44.81 -29.90
C PHE A 231 -23.08 -45.98 -30.15
N ASN A 232 -24.34 -45.69 -30.48
CA ASN A 232 -25.29 -46.69 -31.01
C ASN A 232 -25.80 -46.29 -32.39
#